data_AF-A0A3M6VH44-F1
#
_entry.id   AF-A0A3M6VH44-F1
#
_cell.length_a   1.000
_cell.length_b   1.000
_cell.length_c   1.000
_cell.angle_alpha   90.00
_cell.angle_beta   90.00
_cell.angle_gamma   90.00
#
_symmetry.space_group_name_H-M   'P 1'
#
loop_
_entity.id
_entity.type
_entity.pdbx_description
1 polymer ?
#
loop_
_entity_poly.entity_id
_entity_poly.type
_entity_poly.pdbx_seq_one_letter_code
_entity_poly.pdbx_strand_id
1 'polypeptide(L)'
;MLFYIKCVGAKGPFLVDGGEADTLDSNEWHVWTSKNFAASLVEVKNFIDDHSSFVSEILASMDDVDVKDVVKSVATLFINAINESNEIVAARDPDDRGANSEDFILPSVAPENLVLLRTSEFSAFVRSHEERLLAHWTLEEIDLITTSC
;
A
#
# COMPACT_ATOMS: atom_id res chain seq x y z
N MET A 1 -18.98 -0.28 1.13
CA MET A 1 -18.68 1.16 0.98
C MET A 1 -17.29 1.27 0.38
N LEU A 2 -17.12 2.06 -0.68
CA LEU A 2 -15.86 2.21 -1.42
C LEU A 2 -15.21 3.53 -1.03
N PHE A 3 -13.99 3.49 -0.52
CA PHE A 3 -13.19 4.70 -0.31
C PHE A 3 -12.71 5.24 -1.65
N TYR A 4 -12.96 6.52 -1.92
CA TYR A 4 -12.44 7.15 -3.12
C TYR A 4 -11.12 7.85 -2.84
N ILE A 5 -10.04 7.22 -3.29
CA ILE A 5 -8.67 7.75 -3.22
C ILE A 5 -8.18 7.95 -4.65
N LYS A 6 -7.84 9.19 -4.99
CA LYS A 6 -7.37 9.60 -6.31
C LYS A 6 -5.86 9.67 -6.31
N CYS A 7 -5.23 9.22 -7.39
CA CYS A 7 -3.82 9.52 -7.62
C CYS A 7 -3.63 10.90 -8.22
N VAL A 8 -2.68 11.65 -7.67
CA VAL A 8 -2.48 13.06 -7.99
C VAL A 8 -1.03 13.42 -8.32
N GLY A 9 -0.15 12.42 -8.42
CA GLY A 9 1.26 12.63 -8.73
C GLY A 9 2.15 11.38 -8.71
N ALA A 10 1.67 10.22 -8.24
CA ALA A 10 2.47 9.00 -8.21
C ALA A 10 2.62 8.32 -9.59
N LYS A 11 3.73 7.60 -9.75
CA LYS A 11 3.85 6.44 -10.64
C LYS A 11 3.74 5.18 -9.77
N GLY A 12 2.98 4.18 -10.21
CA GLY A 12 2.69 2.99 -9.40
C GLY A 12 1.60 2.10 -9.99
N PRO A 13 1.47 0.88 -9.46
CA PRO A 13 0.65 -0.21 -10.02
C PRO A 13 -0.86 0.01 -10.04
N PHE A 14 -1.37 0.93 -9.24
CA PHE A 14 -2.81 1.13 -9.06
C PHE A 14 -3.37 2.30 -9.88
N LEU A 15 -2.71 2.72 -10.97
CA LEU A 15 -2.92 4.07 -11.53
C LEU A 15 -3.49 4.11 -12.95
N VAL A 16 -4.64 4.78 -13.08
CA VAL A 16 -5.22 5.35 -14.30
C VAL A 16 -4.95 6.85 -14.26
N ASP A 17 -4.22 7.37 -15.26
CA ASP A 17 -3.98 8.79 -15.60
C ASP A 17 -4.08 9.81 -14.44
N GLY A 18 -2.92 10.14 -13.84
CA GLY A 18 -2.82 11.11 -12.74
C GLY A 18 -3.30 12.52 -13.12
N GLY A 19 -4.12 13.13 -12.26
CA GLY A 19 -4.44 14.57 -12.32
C GLY A 19 -3.48 15.40 -11.46
N GLU A 20 -3.37 16.71 -11.69
CA GLU A 20 -2.50 17.59 -10.90
C GLU A 20 -3.07 17.82 -9.48
N ALA A 21 -2.34 17.42 -8.44
CA ALA A 21 -2.70 17.62 -7.03
C ALA A 21 -3.12 19.05 -6.67
N ASP A 22 -2.51 20.04 -7.32
CA ASP A 22 -2.71 21.46 -7.04
C ASP A 22 -4.05 22.00 -7.59
N THR A 23 -4.81 21.20 -8.33
CA THR A 23 -6.12 21.57 -8.89
C THR A 23 -7.31 21.13 -8.03
N LEU A 24 -7.08 20.38 -6.95
CA LEU A 24 -8.14 19.86 -6.09
C LEU A 24 -8.58 20.87 -5.03
N ASP A 25 -9.89 20.95 -4.79
CA ASP A 25 -10.43 21.75 -3.70
C ASP A 25 -10.05 21.15 -2.34
N SER A 26 -9.27 21.89 -1.55
CA SER A 26 -8.84 21.53 -0.18
C SER A 26 -9.96 21.31 0.83
N ASN A 27 -11.20 21.72 0.52
CA ASN A 27 -12.37 21.44 1.34
C ASN A 27 -13.01 20.09 1.03
N GLU A 28 -12.80 19.56 -0.17
CA GLU A 28 -13.35 18.28 -0.61
C GLU A 28 -12.28 17.18 -0.60
N TRP A 29 -11.01 17.55 -0.80
CA TRP A 29 -9.89 16.63 -0.94
C TRP A 29 -8.79 16.94 0.06
N HIS A 30 -8.23 15.87 0.62
CA HIS A 30 -7.01 15.95 1.40
C HIS A 30 -5.85 15.36 0.62
N VAL A 31 -4.87 16.20 0.30
CA VAL A 31 -3.61 15.82 -0.34
C VAL A 31 -2.53 15.78 0.72
N TRP A 32 -1.88 14.63 0.91
CA TRP A 32 -0.77 14.51 1.85
C TRP A 32 0.54 14.99 1.24
N THR A 33 1.55 15.22 2.09
CA THR A 33 2.85 15.83 1.73
C THR A 33 3.58 15.13 0.59
N SER A 34 3.38 13.84 0.39
CA SER A 34 3.95 13.10 -0.75
C SER A 34 3.36 13.49 -2.10
N LYS A 35 2.22 14.22 -2.15
CA LYS A 35 1.48 14.61 -3.37
C LYS A 35 1.20 13.46 -4.35
N ASN A 36 1.23 12.23 -3.85
CA ASN A 36 1.04 11.02 -4.64
C ASN A 36 -0.44 10.64 -4.72
N PHE A 37 -1.15 10.81 -3.61
CA PHE A 37 -2.56 10.45 -3.45
C PHE A 37 -3.34 11.57 -2.76
N ALA A 38 -4.62 11.63 -3.07
CA ALA A 38 -5.61 12.49 -2.45
C ALA A 38 -6.82 11.66 -2.02
N ALA A 39 -7.37 11.94 -0.85
CA ALA A 39 -8.56 11.28 -0.35
C ALA A 39 -9.74 12.26 -0.31
N SER A 40 -10.92 11.80 -0.73
CA SER A 40 -12.16 12.57 -0.57
C SER A 40 -12.54 12.67 0.91
N LEU A 41 -12.63 13.89 1.44
CA LEU A 41 -13.02 14.14 2.82
C LEU A 41 -14.48 13.73 3.09
N VAL A 42 -15.35 13.87 2.09
CA VAL A 42 -16.75 13.45 2.19
C VAL A 42 -16.85 11.93 2.35
N GLU A 43 -16.11 11.17 1.54
CA GLU A 43 -16.12 9.71 1.62
C GLU A 43 -15.45 9.19 2.89
N VAL A 44 -14.37 9.84 3.34
CA VAL A 44 -13.74 9.51 4.62
C VAL A 44 -14.69 9.79 5.78
N LYS A 45 -15.43 10.89 5.74
CA LYS A 45 -16.45 11.20 6.76
C LYS A 45 -17.57 10.15 6.75
N ASN A 46 -18.13 9.83 5.60
CA ASN A 46 -19.15 8.77 5.46
C ASN A 46 -18.64 7.44 6.00
N PHE A 47 -17.37 7.11 5.74
CA PHE A 47 -16.77 5.91 6.30
C PHE A 47 -16.75 5.88 7.82
N ILE A 48 -16.36 7.00 8.44
CA ILE A 48 -16.30 7.09 9.90
C ILE A 48 -17.73 7.01 10.47
N ASP A 49 -18.69 7.67 9.83
CA ASP A 49 -20.10 7.67 10.23
C ASP A 49 -20.70 6.24 10.16
N ASP A 50 -20.28 5.42 9.20
CA ASP A 50 -20.73 4.03 9.01
C ASP A 50 -20.08 3.03 9.97
N HIS A 51 -19.01 3.40 10.69
CA HIS A 51 -18.20 2.45 11.46
C HIS A 51 -18.90 1.97 12.75
N SER A 52 -19.65 2.84 13.43
CA SER A 52 -20.58 2.47 14.52
C SER A 52 -21.35 3.70 15.03
N SER A 53 -22.54 3.48 15.61
CA SER A 53 -23.33 4.54 16.25
C SER A 53 -22.56 5.29 17.34
N PHE A 54 -21.66 4.61 18.06
CA PHE A 54 -20.81 5.24 19.09
C PHE A 54 -19.85 6.28 18.50
N VAL A 55 -19.25 5.98 17.36
CA VAL A 55 -18.34 6.90 16.68
C VAL A 55 -19.12 8.10 16.12
N SER A 56 -20.29 7.87 15.55
CA SER A 56 -21.16 8.95 15.05
C SER A 56 -21.63 9.87 16.19
N GLU A 57 -21.96 9.32 17.36
CA GLU A 57 -22.35 10.09 18.55
C GLU A 57 -21.22 10.98 19.08
N ILE A 58 -19.99 10.47 19.10
CA ILE A 58 -18.82 11.27 19.48
C ILE A 58 -18.61 12.42 18.49
N LEU A 59 -18.64 12.13 17.19
CA LEU A 59 -18.50 13.16 16.15
C LEU A 59 -19.60 14.21 16.21
N ALA A 60 -20.85 13.81 16.50
CA ALA A 60 -21.97 14.74 16.65
C ALA A 60 -21.82 15.67 17.87
N SER A 61 -20.99 15.31 18.84
CA SER A 61 -20.69 16.14 20.03
C SER A 61 -19.51 17.09 19.84
N MET A 62 -18.75 16.94 18.75
CA MET A 62 -17.61 17.78 18.40
C MET A 62 -18.05 19.00 17.59
N ASP A 63 -17.20 20.03 17.55
CA ASP A 63 -17.41 21.14 16.62
C ASP A 63 -16.97 20.76 15.19
N ASP A 64 -17.40 21.55 14.20
CA ASP A 64 -17.10 21.26 12.79
C ASP A 64 -15.59 21.29 12.48
N VAL A 65 -14.80 22.01 13.27
CA VAL A 65 -13.34 22.12 13.08
C VAL A 65 -12.68 20.82 13.53
N ASP A 66 -13.02 20.34 14.72
CA ASP A 66 -12.54 19.08 15.29
C ASP A 66 -12.94 17.89 14.41
N VAL A 67 -14.19 17.87 13.93
CA VAL A 67 -14.65 16.83 12.98
C VAL A 67 -13.80 16.85 11.70
N LYS A 68 -13.54 18.04 11.14
CA LYS A 68 -12.72 18.17 9.93
C LYS A 68 -11.28 17.68 10.16
N ASP A 69 -10.71 17.93 11.33
CA ASP A 69 -9.36 17.48 11.67
C ASP A 69 -9.28 15.97 11.90
N VAL A 70 -10.30 15.36 12.52
CA VAL A 70 -10.43 13.89 12.63
C VAL A 70 -10.50 13.27 11.24
N VAL A 71 -11.39 13.79 10.38
CA VAL A 71 -11.56 13.29 8.99
C VAL A 71 -10.25 13.41 8.20
N LYS A 72 -9.52 14.53 8.32
CA LYS A 72 -8.19 14.68 7.69
C LYS A 72 -7.13 13.73 8.25
N SER A 73 -7.16 13.46 9.55
CA SER A 73 -6.24 12.54 10.20
C SER A 73 -6.46 11.11 9.71
N VAL A 74 -7.72 10.69 9.59
CA VAL A 74 -8.10 9.39 9.03
C VAL A 74 -7.73 9.32 7.54
N ALA A 75 -7.99 10.37 6.77
CA ALA A 75 -7.57 10.46 5.36
C ALA A 75 -6.04 10.30 5.21
N THR A 76 -5.27 10.93 6.09
CA THR A 76 -3.80 10.82 6.14
C THR A 76 -3.37 9.39 6.40
N LEU A 77 -4.02 8.70 7.35
CA LEU A 77 -3.72 7.31 7.69
C LEU A 77 -3.89 6.39 6.46
N PHE A 78 -4.99 6.55 5.72
CA PHE A 78 -5.21 5.80 4.48
C PHE A 78 -4.19 6.12 3.40
N ILE A 79 -3.87 7.40 3.19
CA ILE A 79 -2.87 7.81 2.20
C ILE A 79 -1.49 7.25 2.54
N ASN A 80 -1.10 7.26 3.81
CA ASN A 80 0.18 6.69 4.26
C ASN A 80 0.22 5.18 4.02
N ALA A 81 -0.83 4.44 4.39
CA ALA A 81 -0.89 3.00 4.16
C ALA A 81 -0.78 2.63 2.67
N ILE A 82 -1.40 3.43 1.78
CA ILE A 82 -1.31 3.24 0.34
C ILE A 82 0.08 3.61 -0.19
N ASN A 83 0.68 4.70 0.27
CA ASN A 83 2.05 5.05 -0.10
C ASN A 83 3.03 3.94 0.30
N GLU A 84 2.97 3.48 1.55
CA GLU A 84 3.82 2.39 2.04
C GLU A 84 3.58 1.09 1.25
N SER A 85 2.33 0.77 0.94
CA SER A 85 2.01 -0.39 0.09
C SER A 85 2.61 -0.25 -1.31
N ASN A 86 2.54 0.95 -1.90
CA ASN A 86 3.17 1.22 -3.20
C ASN A 86 4.70 1.14 -3.13
N GLU A 87 5.33 1.66 -2.08
CA GLU A 87 6.76 1.54 -1.85
C GLU A 87 7.18 0.07 -1.69
N ILE A 88 6.40 -0.73 -0.95
CA ILE A 88 6.64 -2.17 -0.82
C ILE A 88 6.53 -2.85 -2.18
N VAL A 89 5.55 -2.49 -3.02
CA VAL A 89 5.40 -3.08 -4.35
C VAL A 89 6.54 -2.65 -5.28
N ALA A 90 6.92 -1.37 -5.28
CA ALA A 90 8.04 -0.86 -6.05
C ALA A 90 9.37 -1.51 -5.60
N ALA A 91 9.62 -1.63 -4.29
CA ALA A 91 10.81 -2.31 -3.77
C ALA A 91 10.86 -3.81 -4.08
N ARG A 92 9.71 -4.43 -4.39
CA ARG A 92 9.65 -5.83 -4.83
C ARG A 92 9.92 -5.99 -6.34
N ASP A 93 9.96 -4.90 -7.09
CA ASP A 93 10.28 -4.85 -8.51
C ASP A 93 11.66 -4.18 -8.72
N PRO A 94 12.74 -4.96 -8.98
CA PRO A 94 14.09 -4.42 -9.10
C PRO A 94 14.27 -3.41 -10.25
N ASP A 95 13.31 -3.32 -11.17
CA ASP A 95 13.34 -2.40 -12.31
C ASP A 95 12.35 -1.23 -12.19
N ASP A 96 11.68 -1.06 -11.05
CA ASP A 96 10.72 0.03 -10.76
C ASP A 96 9.66 0.22 -11.88
N ARG A 97 9.23 -0.88 -12.52
CA ARG A 97 8.27 -0.87 -13.64
C ARG A 97 6.84 -0.58 -13.14
N GLY A 98 6.67 -0.46 -11.82
CA GLY A 98 5.39 -0.63 -11.14
C GLY A 98 4.91 -2.08 -11.27
N ALA A 99 3.89 -2.49 -10.51
CA ALA A 99 3.18 -3.74 -10.83
C ALA A 99 2.37 -3.59 -12.13
N ASN A 100 3.08 -3.47 -13.25
CA ASN A 100 2.65 -4.11 -14.46
C ASN A 100 2.44 -5.58 -14.08
N SER A 101 1.17 -5.95 -13.92
CA SER A 101 0.69 -7.28 -13.55
C SER A 101 1.26 -8.41 -14.41
N GLU A 102 1.89 -8.09 -15.54
CA GLU A 102 2.50 -9.05 -16.47
C GLU A 102 3.92 -9.48 -16.05
N ASP A 103 4.69 -8.62 -15.36
CA ASP A 103 6.08 -8.90 -14.96
C ASP A 103 6.21 -9.26 -13.48
N PHE A 104 5.21 -8.92 -12.65
CA PHE A 104 5.17 -9.34 -11.25
C PHE A 104 4.79 -10.82 -11.15
N ILE A 105 5.77 -11.69 -11.36
CA ILE A 105 5.63 -13.12 -11.15
C ILE A 105 5.60 -13.34 -9.63
N LEU A 106 4.40 -13.31 -9.06
CA LEU A 106 4.17 -13.96 -7.78
C LEU A 106 4.77 -15.37 -7.87
N PRO A 107 5.43 -15.87 -6.80
CA PRO A 107 5.73 -17.28 -6.74
C PRO A 107 4.48 -18.03 -7.16
N SER A 108 4.60 -18.98 -8.10
CA SER A 108 3.47 -19.82 -8.58
C SER A 108 2.88 -20.72 -7.46
N VAL A 109 3.24 -20.43 -6.22
CA VAL A 109 3.16 -21.27 -5.05
C VAL A 109 2.70 -20.35 -3.92
N ALA A 110 1.48 -20.58 -3.45
CA ALA A 110 0.98 -19.91 -2.25
C ALA A 110 1.91 -20.18 -1.04
N PRO A 111 1.99 -19.28 -0.05
CA PRO A 111 2.87 -19.45 1.11
C PRO A 111 2.76 -20.82 1.79
N GLU A 112 1.54 -21.35 1.91
CA GLU A 112 1.24 -22.67 2.46
C GLU A 112 1.77 -23.83 1.63
N ASN A 113 2.01 -23.63 0.33
CA ASN A 113 2.51 -24.63 -0.59
C ASN A 113 4.04 -24.59 -0.73
N LEU A 114 4.73 -23.63 -0.08
CA LEU A 114 6.20 -23.57 -0.08
C LEU A 114 6.82 -24.82 0.53
N VAL A 115 6.16 -25.43 1.52
CA VAL A 115 6.59 -26.69 2.15
C VAL A 115 6.47 -27.91 1.22
N LEU A 116 5.70 -27.78 0.14
CA LEU A 116 5.46 -28.86 -0.83
C LEU A 116 6.48 -28.83 -1.98
N LEU A 117 7.32 -27.79 -2.06
CA LEU A 117 8.35 -27.67 -3.08
C LEU A 117 9.46 -28.67 -2.85
N ARG A 118 9.98 -29.24 -3.94
CA ARG A 118 11.23 -29.99 -3.87
C ARG A 118 12.37 -29.05 -3.51
N THR A 119 13.39 -29.55 -2.83
CA THR A 119 14.59 -28.78 -2.45
C THR A 119 15.17 -27.98 -3.62
N SER A 120 15.20 -28.55 -4.82
CA SER A 120 15.68 -27.87 -6.03
C SER A 120 14.79 -26.71 -6.48
N GLU A 121 13.47 -26.83 -6.32
CA GLU A 121 12.49 -25.80 -6.68
C GLU A 121 12.49 -24.67 -5.64
N PHE A 122 12.55 -25.03 -4.35
CA PHE A 122 12.73 -24.09 -3.26
C PHE A 122 14.05 -23.32 -3.41
N SER A 123 15.15 -24.01 -3.70
CA SER A 123 16.46 -23.37 -3.90
C SER A 123 16.45 -22.40 -5.08
N ALA A 124 15.88 -22.81 -6.22
CA ALA A 124 15.75 -21.94 -7.39
C ALA A 124 14.90 -20.70 -7.08
N PHE A 125 13.83 -20.86 -6.30
CA PHE A 125 12.97 -19.77 -5.85
C PHE A 125 13.69 -18.79 -4.89
N VAL A 126 14.45 -19.30 -3.92
CA VAL A 126 15.24 -18.47 -3.00
C VAL A 126 16.32 -17.71 -3.78
N ARG A 127 17.00 -18.38 -4.72
CA ARG A 127 18.05 -17.77 -5.56
C ARG A 127 17.51 -16.71 -6.50
N SER A 128 16.30 -16.87 -7.04
CA SER A 128 15.68 -15.82 -7.86
C SER A 128 15.37 -14.54 -7.08
N HIS A 129 15.46 -14.58 -5.74
CA HIS A 129 15.25 -13.45 -4.85
C HIS A 129 16.51 -13.07 -4.05
N GLU A 130 17.69 -13.56 -4.46
CA GLU A 130 18.95 -13.39 -3.72
C GLU A 130 19.27 -11.91 -3.44
N GLU A 131 19.16 -11.04 -4.44
CA GLU A 131 19.42 -9.60 -4.29
C GLU A 131 18.53 -8.95 -3.22
N ARG A 132 17.28 -9.42 -3.09
CA ARG A 132 16.34 -8.93 -2.08
C ARG A 132 16.65 -9.48 -0.70
N LEU A 133 17.03 -10.75 -0.62
CA LEU A 133 17.41 -11.38 0.65
C LEU A 133 18.68 -10.74 1.22
N LEU A 134 19.62 -10.34 0.36
CA LEU A 134 20.85 -9.66 0.75
C LEU A 134 20.64 -8.28 1.42
N ALA A 135 19.44 -7.69 1.31
CA ALA A 135 19.09 -6.48 2.04
C ALA A 135 18.95 -6.70 3.56
N HIS A 136 18.71 -7.94 3.98
CA HIS A 136 18.45 -8.28 5.38
C HIS A 136 19.28 -9.45 5.90
N TRP A 137 19.70 -10.37 5.02
CA TRP A 137 20.39 -11.60 5.35
C TRP A 137 21.76 -11.64 4.66
N THR A 138 22.69 -12.36 5.26
CA THR A 138 23.99 -12.63 4.66
C THR A 138 23.89 -13.72 3.60
N LEU A 139 24.85 -13.74 2.68
CA LEU A 139 24.93 -14.77 1.64
C LEU A 139 25.06 -16.19 2.25
N GLU A 140 25.74 -16.31 3.39
CA GLU A 140 25.84 -17.57 4.15
C GLU A 140 24.49 -18.05 4.70
N GLU A 141 23.65 -17.13 5.20
CA GLU A 141 22.30 -17.47 5.69
C GLU A 141 21.38 -17.91 4.54
N ILE A 142 21.51 -17.28 3.37
CA ILE A 142 20.79 -17.66 2.15
C ILE A 142 21.25 -19.05 1.66
N ASP A 143 22.55 -19.29 1.64
CA ASP A 143 23.12 -20.58 1.26
C ASP A 143 22.67 -21.70 2.19
N LEU A 144 22.61 -21.43 3.50
CA LEU A 144 22.16 -22.38 4.51
C LEU A 144 20.71 -22.83 4.26
N ILE A 145 19.78 -21.90 3.97
CA ILE A 145 18.38 -22.27 3.74
C ILE A 145 18.17 -23.02 2.41
N THR A 146 18.99 -22.76 1.39
CA THR A 146 18.91 -23.50 0.12
C THR A 146 19.46 -24.92 0.22
N THR A 147 20.33 -25.19 1.20
CA THR A 147 20.98 -26.50 1.37
C THR A 147 20.37 -27.36 2.49
N SER A 148 19.53 -26.77 3.35
CA SER A 148 18.97 -27.45 4.53
C SER A 148 17.55 -28.04 4.36
N CYS A 149 16.95 -27.92 3.16
CA CYS A 149 15.60 -28.44 2.86
C CYS A 149 15.63 -29.83 2.19
#